data_AF-A0AAT9WEV9-F1
#
_entry.id   AF-A0AAT9WEV9-F1
#
_cell.length_a   1.000
_cell.length_b   1.000
_cell.length_c   1.000
_cell.angle_alpha   90.00
_cell.angle_beta   90.00
_cell.angle_gamma   90.00
#
_symmetry.space_group_name_H-M   'P 1'
#
loop_
_entity.id
_entity.type
_entity.pdbx_description
1 polymer ?
#
loop_
_entity_poly.entity_id
_entity_poly.type
_entity_poly.pdbx_seq_one_letter_code
_entity_poly.pdbx_strand_id
1 'polypeptide(L)' 'MGKPKTKTTGDQRRPYDFPALEQQTRTHVSTACAAFYLTRAAQTLRSWACLENGPLRPVRINGRLAWSVADIKRLLNGGR' A
#
# COMPACT_ATOMS: atom_id res chain seq x y z
N MET A 1 26.66 -30.68 5.71
CA MET A 1 25.27 -31.19 5.73
C MET A 1 24.45 -30.26 6.62
N GLY A 2 23.55 -29.43 6.06
CA GLY A 2 22.72 -28.51 6.86
C GLY A 2 22.43 -27.14 6.20
N LYS A 3 21.75 -27.12 5.05
CA LYS A 3 20.86 -25.98 4.72
C LYS A 3 19.57 -26.28 5.50
N PRO A 4 18.87 -25.35 6.20
CA PRO A 4 18.15 -24.20 5.59
C PRO A 4 18.03 -22.97 6.55
N LYS A 5 17.65 -21.75 6.17
CA LYS A 5 16.30 -21.28 5.76
C LYS A 5 16.48 -19.89 5.14
N THR A 6 16.23 -19.76 3.84
CA THR A 6 16.00 -18.46 3.21
C THR A 6 14.67 -17.92 3.73
N LYS A 7 14.72 -17.00 4.70
CA LYS A 7 13.54 -16.18 5.00
C LYS A 7 13.37 -15.23 3.82
N THR A 8 12.35 -15.50 3.00
CA THR A 8 11.78 -14.55 2.05
C THR A 8 11.28 -13.35 2.87
N THR A 9 12.17 -12.41 3.16
CA THR A 9 11.89 -11.20 3.93
C THR A 9 11.06 -10.28 3.05
N GLY A 10 9.74 -10.37 3.21
CA GLY A 10 8.79 -9.47 2.58
C GLY A 10 9.11 -8.02 2.89
N ASP A 11 9.35 -7.25 1.84
CA ASP A 11 9.12 -5.81 1.68
C ASP A 11 9.16 -4.98 2.98
N GLN A 12 10.29 -5.00 3.69
CA GLN A 12 10.58 -4.07 4.77
C GLN A 12 11.24 -2.82 4.19
N ARG A 13 10.58 -2.16 3.23
CA ARG A 13 11.02 -0.84 2.78
C ARG A 13 10.77 0.15 3.90
N ARG A 14 11.82 0.83 4.36
CA ARG A 14 11.74 1.83 5.42
C ARG A 14 10.73 2.92 5.00
N PRO A 15 10.03 3.58 5.94
CA PRO A 15 9.07 4.65 5.64
C PRO A 15 9.63 5.75 4.72
N TYR A 16 10.95 5.91 4.65
CA TYR A 16 11.66 6.94 3.89
C TYR A 16 12.06 6.52 2.45
N ASP A 17 11.76 5.30 2.01
CA ASP A 17 12.18 4.76 0.70
C ASP A 17 11.07 4.78 -0.38
N PHE A 18 9.92 5.38 -0.07
CA PHE A 18 8.84 5.49 -1.04
C PHE A 18 9.08 6.69 -1.95
N PRO A 19 9.17 6.49 -3.28
CA PRO A 19 9.32 7.60 -4.21
C PRO A 19 8.10 8.51 -4.12
N ALA A 20 8.25 9.78 -4.49
CA ALA A 20 7.14 10.73 -4.55
C ALA A 20 5.97 10.13 -5.37
N LEU A 21 4.74 10.41 -4.94
CA LEU A 21 3.53 9.86 -5.57
C LEU A 21 3.47 10.18 -7.08
N GLU A 22 4.04 11.30 -7.50
CA GLU A 22 4.14 11.71 -8.89
C GLU A 22 5.09 10.84 -9.72
N GLN A 23 6.17 10.32 -9.11
CA GLN A 23 7.15 9.44 -9.75
C GLN A 23 6.77 7.95 -9.71
N GLN A 24 5.65 7.61 -9.07
CA GLN A 24 5.17 6.24 -9.01
C GLN A 24 4.64 5.80 -10.38
N THR A 25 5.38 4.91 -11.05
CA THR A 25 4.99 4.33 -12.35
C THR A 25 4.06 3.13 -12.22
N ARG A 26 3.97 2.52 -11.05
CA ARG A 26 3.08 1.39 -10.79
C ARG A 26 1.62 1.84 -10.70
N THR A 27 0.70 1.03 -11.23
CA THR A 27 -0.74 1.27 -11.11
C THR A 27 -1.24 1.06 -9.69
N HIS A 28 -0.67 0.08 -8.98
CA HIS A 28 -1.03 -0.26 -7.61
C HIS A 28 0.20 -0.34 -6.70
N VAL A 29 0.02 0.07 -5.44
CA VAL A 29 1.04 0.04 -4.40
C VAL A 29 0.61 -0.81 -3.21
N SER A 30 1.59 -1.23 -2.41
CA SER A 30 1.34 -1.99 -1.18
C SER A 30 0.71 -1.10 -0.10
N THR A 31 0.11 -1.73 0.91
CA THR A 31 -0.52 -1.01 2.04
C THR A 31 0.45 -0.08 2.76
N ALA A 32 1.73 -0.43 2.90
CA ALA A 32 2.72 0.43 3.55
C ALA A 32 2.96 1.73 2.75
N CYS A 33 3.07 1.61 1.43
CA CYS A 33 3.29 2.73 0.53
C CYS A 33 2.05 3.64 0.45
N ALA A 34 0.85 3.05 0.35
CA ALA A 34 -0.41 3.81 0.41
C ALA A 34 -0.57 4.54 1.76
N ALA A 35 -0.21 3.89 2.86
CA ALA A 35 -0.26 4.49 4.20
C ALA A 35 0.69 5.70 4.31
N PHE A 36 1.90 5.59 3.75
CA PHE A 36 2.85 6.68 3.67
C PHE A 36 2.30 7.87 2.88
N TYR A 37 1.73 7.64 1.69
CA TYR A 37 1.18 8.73 0.86
C TYR A 37 -0.03 9.45 1.48
N LEU A 38 -0.83 8.73 2.27
CA LEU A 38 -2.02 9.29 2.92
C LEU A 38 -1.73 9.87 4.31
N THR A 39 -0.48 9.81 4.77
CA THR A 39 -0.09 10.19 6.15
C THR A 39 -0.95 9.44 7.19
N ARG A 40 -1.16 8.14 6.99
CA ARG A 40 -1.94 7.26 7.87
C ARG A 40 -1.13 6.03 8.30
N ALA A 41 -1.60 5.33 9.32
CA ALA A 41 -1.03 4.05 9.72
C ALA A 41 -1.49 2.92 8.78
N ALA A 42 -0.61 1.96 8.48
CA ALA A 42 -0.94 0.80 7.66
C ALA A 42 -2.10 -0.05 8.23
N GLN A 43 -2.27 -0.04 9.55
CA GLN A 43 -3.39 -0.72 10.21
C GLN A 43 -4.74 -0.08 9.86
N THR A 44 -4.80 1.25 9.75
CA THR A 44 -6.00 1.98 9.33
C THR A 44 -6.44 1.54 7.94
N LEU A 45 -5.49 1.44 7.01
CA LEU A 45 -5.77 0.97 5.65
C LEU A 45 -6.24 -0.49 5.63
N ARG A 46 -5.66 -1.36 6.47
CA ARG A 46 -6.16 -2.74 6.62
C ARG A 46 -7.59 -2.75 7.16
N SER A 47 -7.92 -1.91 8.14
CA SER A 47 -9.29 -1.78 8.63
C SER A 47 -10.26 -1.33 7.54
N TRP A 48 -9.88 -0.36 6.70
CA TRP A 48 -10.70 0.05 5.54
C TRP A 48 -10.93 -1.08 4.54
N ALA A 49 -9.92 -1.92 4.31
CA ALA A 49 -10.02 -3.07 3.43
C ALA A 49 -10.94 -4.18 3.98
N CYS A 50 -10.96 -4.36 5.31
CA CYS A 50 -11.77 -5.38 5.97
C CYS A 50 -13.21 -4.93 6.20
N LEU A 51 -13.41 -3.67 6.56
CA LEU A 51 -14.72 -3.09 6.88
C LEU A 51 -15.40 -2.47 5.66
N GLU A 52 -14.68 -2.37 4.53
CA GLU A 52 -15.15 -1.80 3.27
C GLU A 52 -15.71 -0.36 3.40
N ASN A 53 -15.28 0.34 4.45
CA ASN A 53 -15.80 1.64 4.90
C ASN A 53 -14.80 2.80 4.77
N GLY A 54 -13.76 2.61 3.96
CA GLY A 54 -12.73 3.63 3.72
C GLY A 54 -13.00 4.48 2.48
N PRO A 55 -12.29 5.62 2.34
CA PRO A 55 -12.35 6.47 1.15
C PRO A 55 -11.73 5.80 -0.09
N LEU A 56 -10.98 4.71 0.11
CA LEU A 56 -10.34 3.93 -0.94
C LEU A 56 -10.70 2.45 -0.76
N ARG A 57 -10.92 1.76 -1.87
CA ARG A 57 -11.11 0.31 -1.91
C ARG A 57 -9.89 -0.36 -2.53
N PRO A 58 -9.22 -1.30 -1.84
CA PRO A 58 -8.11 -2.04 -2.42
C PRO A 58 -8.60 -3.15 -3.34
N VAL A 59 -7.79 -3.47 -4.35
CA VAL A 59 -7.95 -4.66 -5.18
C VAL A 59 -7.19 -5.81 -4.53
N ARG A 60 -7.77 -7.01 -4.52
CA ARG A 60 -7.09 -8.22 -4.02
C ARG A 60 -6.35 -8.88 -5.18
N ILE A 61 -5.03 -8.86 -5.17
CA ILE A 61 -4.17 -9.51 -6.18
C ILE A 61 -3.40 -10.62 -5.49
N ASN A 62 -3.68 -11.88 -5.83
CA ASN A 62 -3.02 -13.05 -5.23
C ASN A 62 -3.04 -13.02 -3.68
N GLY A 63 -4.18 -12.65 -3.09
CA GLY A 63 -4.33 -12.56 -1.63
C GLY A 63 -3.67 -11.35 -0.97
N ARG A 64 -3.09 -10.42 -1.74
CA ARG A 64 -2.49 -9.17 -1.24
C ARG A 64 -3.39 -7.97 -1.54
N LEU A 65 -3.41 -7.02 -0.61
CA LEU A 65 -4.10 -5.75 -0.79
C LEU A 65 -3.26 -4.83 -1.69
N ALA A 66 -3.82 -4.45 -2.82
CA ALA A 66 -3.23 -3.56 -3.80
C ALA A 66 -4.04 -2.26 -3.85
N TRP A 67 -3.40 -1.13 -3.56
CA TRP A 67 -4.05 0.18 -3.51
C TRP A 67 -3.76 0.96 -4.79
N SER A 68 -4.81 1.42 -5.45
CA SER A 68 -4.71 2.19 -6.70
C SER A 68 -4.04 3.55 -6.47
N VAL A 69 -2.97 3.80 -7.21
CA VAL A 69 -2.24 5.09 -7.17
C VAL A 69 -3.12 6.22 -7.71
N ALA A 70 -3.95 5.93 -8.72
CA ALA A 70 -4.88 6.90 -9.30
C ALA A 70 -5.94 7.35 -8.27
N ASP A 71 -6.48 6.41 -7.49
CA ASP A 71 -7.46 6.75 -6.46
C ASP A 71 -6.82 7.50 -5.29
N ILE A 72 -5.58 7.14 -4.89
CA ILE A 72 -4.82 7.89 -3.89
C ILE A 72 -4.60 9.33 -4.35
N LYS A 73 -4.16 9.54 -5.61
CA LYS A 73 -4.00 10.88 -6.20
C LYS A 73 -5.32 11.65 -6.22
N ARG A 74 -6.42 11.02 -6.64
CA ARG A 74 -7.75 11.65 -6.68
C ARG A 74 -8.22 12.05 -5.28
N LEU A 75 -8.01 11.21 -4.28
CA LEU A 75 -8.38 11.50 -2.89
C LEU A 75 -7.60 12.69 -2.33
N LEU A 76 -6.29 12.75 -2.57
CA LEU A 76 -5.44 13.86 -2.13
C LEU A 76 -5.77 15.19 -2.82
N ASN A 77 -6.29 15.14 -4.05
CA ASN A 77 -6.71 16.33 -4.79
C ASN A 77 -8.11 16.86 -4.41
N GLY A 78 -8.64 16.48 -3.24
CA GLY A 78 -9.90 17.02 -2.72
C GLY A 78 -11.16 16.20 -3.07
N GLY A 79 -11.01 14.90 -3.34
CA GLY A 79 -12.06 13.88 -3.42
C GLY A 79 -13.48 14.36 -3.78
N ARG A 80 -13.86 14.25 -5.06
CA ARG A 80 -15.27 14.25 -5.48
C ARG A 80 -15.81 12.83 -5.58
#